data_AF-A0A1J3I7T7-F1
#
_entry.id   AF-A0A1J3I7T7-F1
#
_cell.length_a   1.000
_cell.length_b   1.000
_cell.length_c   1.000
_cell.angle_alpha   90.00
_cell.angle_beta   90.00
_cell.angle_gamma   90.00
#
_symmetry.space_group_name_H-M   'P 1'
#
loop_
_entity.id
_entity.type
_entity.pdbx_description
1 polymer ?
#
loop_
_entity_poly.entity_id
_entity_poly.type
_entity_poly.pdbx_seq_one_letter_code
_entity_poly.pdbx_strand_id
1 'polypeptide(L)' 'MTGSGSPCGACKFLRRKCVKGCVFAPYFCHDQGASHFAAIHQVFGASNASKLLSHIPMEDRCEAAVTIY' A
#
# COMPACT_ATOMS: atom_id res chain seq x y z
N MET A 1 7.21 12.27 10.97
CA MET A 1 6.56 11.68 12.16
C MET A 1 5.65 10.56 11.71
N THR A 2 6.05 9.29 11.80
CA THR A 2 5.25 8.14 11.35
C THR A 2 5.07 7.17 12.51
N GLY A 3 3.92 7.27 13.17
CA GLY A 3 3.61 6.42 14.32
C GLY A 3 2.41 6.90 15.10
N SER A 4 1.23 6.96 14.47
CA SER A 4 -0.03 7.12 15.18
C SER A 4 -0.86 5.86 14.97
N GLY A 5 -0.69 4.88 15.87
CA GLY A 5 -1.63 3.81 16.27
C GLY A 5 -2.21 2.81 15.24
N SER A 6 -2.42 3.21 13.99
CA SER A 6 -3.28 2.49 13.05
C SER A 6 -2.48 1.83 11.92
N PRO A 7 -2.81 0.58 11.52
CA PRO A 7 -2.17 -0.07 10.39
C PRO A 7 -2.53 0.63 9.07
N CYS A 8 -1.59 0.67 8.11
CA CYS A 8 -1.90 1.15 6.75
C CYS A 8 -2.93 0.23 6.08
N GLY A 9 -3.58 0.70 5.01
CA GLY A 9 -4.63 -0.02 4.28
C GLY A 9 -4.21 -1.43 3.84
N ALA A 10 -2.98 -1.59 3.36
CA ALA A 10 -2.45 -2.92 3.02
C ALA A 10 -2.30 -3.85 4.24
N CYS A 11 -1.72 -3.35 5.34
CA CYS A 11 -1.56 -4.13 6.56
C CYS A 11 -2.92 -4.44 7.23
N LYS A 12 -3.89 -3.52 7.11
CA LYS A 12 -5.28 -3.70 7.53
C LYS A 12 -5.95 -4.83 6.73
N PHE A 13 -5.80 -4.81 5.39
CA PHE A 13 -6.31 -5.87 4.51
C PHE A 13 -5.67 -7.24 4.81
N LEU A 14 -4.34 -7.26 4.95
CA LEU A 14 -3.57 -8.47 5.25
C LEU A 14 -3.68 -8.93 6.71
N ARG A 15 -4.43 -8.20 7.56
CA ARG A 15 -4.60 -8.48 9.00
C ARG A 15 -3.28 -8.69 9.74
N ARG A 16 -2.26 -7.89 9.42
CA ARG A 16 -0.92 -7.96 10.03
C ARG A 16 -0.53 -6.65 10.69
N LYS A 17 0.41 -6.71 11.64
CA LYS A 17 0.95 -5.51 12.29
C LYS A 17 1.69 -4.64 11.26
N CYS A 18 1.35 -3.35 11.22
CA CYS A 18 2.11 -2.37 10.45
C CYS A 18 3.33 -1.93 11.27
N VAL A 19 4.52 -2.11 10.73
CA VAL A 19 5.80 -1.76 11.40
C VAL A 19 6.46 -0.55 10.74
N LYS A 20 7.38 0.09 11.46
CA LYS A 20 8.24 1.13 10.88
C LYS A 20 9.01 0.55 9.69
N GLY A 21 8.99 1.25 8.55
CA GLY A 21 9.56 0.76 7.30
C GLY A 21 8.61 -0.12 6.46
N CYS A 22 7.32 -0.18 6.79
CA CYS A 22 6.35 -0.90 5.95
C CYS A 22 6.36 -0.35 4.52
N VAL A 23 6.72 -1.22 3.57
CA VAL A 23 6.76 -0.91 2.12
C VAL A 23 5.42 -0.47 1.56
N PHE A 24 4.30 -0.76 2.23
CA PHE A 24 2.98 -0.36 1.78
C PHE A 24 2.47 0.91 2.47
N ALA A 25 3.04 1.29 3.62
CA ALA A 25 2.54 2.42 4.38
C ALA A 25 2.54 3.74 3.60
N PRO A 26 3.58 4.09 2.81
CA PRO A 26 3.56 5.34 2.04
C PRO A 26 2.43 5.44 1.00
N TYR A 27 1.88 4.30 0.56
CA TYR A 27 0.95 4.22 -0.58
C TYR A 27 -0.51 4.06 -0.13
N PHE A 28 -0.73 3.39 1.00
CA PHE A 28 -2.06 3.02 1.49
C PHE A 28 -2.38 3.71 2.82
N CYS A 29 -2.17 5.02 2.91
CA CYS A 29 -2.45 5.83 4.10
C CYS A 29 -3.90 6.32 4.24
N HIS A 30 -4.72 6.22 3.17
CA HIS A 30 -6.08 6.76 3.14
C HIS A 30 -7.13 5.77 3.67
N ASP A 31 -8.32 6.28 3.99
CA ASP A 31 -9.49 5.48 4.40
C ASP A 31 -9.81 4.36 3.39
N GLN A 32 -9.64 4.65 2.10
CA GLN A 32 -9.81 3.72 0.98
C GLN A 32 -8.60 2.80 0.72
N GLY A 33 -7.52 2.91 1.50
CA GLY A 33 -6.26 2.20 1.26
C GLY A 33 -6.40 0.67 1.32
N ALA A 34 -7.34 0.15 2.10
CA ALA A 34 -7.60 -1.29 2.14
C ALA A 34 -8.28 -1.79 0.84
N SER A 35 -9.22 -1.00 0.31
CA SER A 35 -9.91 -1.30 -0.95
C SER A 35 -8.97 -1.20 -2.14
N HIS A 36 -8.12 -0.18 -2.20
CA HIS A 36 -7.09 -0.05 -3.24
C HIS A 36 -6.08 -1.20 -3.18
N PHE A 37 -5.65 -1.59 -1.98
CA PHE A 37 -4.76 -2.74 -1.83
C PHE A 37 -5.44 -4.04 -2.26
N ALA A 38 -6.75 -4.21 -2.04
CA ALA A 38 -7.49 -5.39 -2.47
C ALA A 38 -7.45 -5.57 -4.00
N ALA A 39 -7.63 -4.49 -4.76
CA ALA A 39 -7.57 -4.52 -6.22
C ALA A 39 -6.18 -4.96 -6.73
N ILE A 40 -5.12 -4.36 -6.19
CA ILE A 40 -3.73 -4.70 -6.54
C ILE A 40 -3.40 -6.14 -6.11
N HIS A 41 -3.85 -6.54 -4.91
CA HIS A 41 -3.64 -7.88 -4.38
C HIS A 41 -4.34 -8.95 -5.23
N GLN A 42 -5.53 -8.66 -5.77
CA GLN A 42 -6.28 -9.58 -6.62
C GLN A 42 -5.52 -9.93 -7.91
N VAL A 43 -4.80 -8.97 -8.50
CA VAL A 43 -4.07 -9.15 -9.76
C VAL A 43 -2.64 -9.66 -9.55
N PHE A 44 -1.92 -9.06 -8.60
CA PHE A 44 -0.48 -9.30 -8.43
C PHE A 44 -0.14 -10.16 -7.21
N GLY A 45 -1.02 -10.22 -6.23
CA GLY A 45 -0.71 -10.73 -4.89
C GLY A 45 0.24 -9.81 -4.12
N ALA A 46 0.32 -10.00 -2.80
CA ALA A 46 1.10 -9.12 -1.92
C ALA A 46 2.59 -9.02 -2.30
N SER A 47 3.22 -10.15 -2.66
CA SER A 47 4.66 -10.21 -2.95
C SER A 47 5.02 -9.49 -4.25
N ASN A 48 4.25 -9.66 -5.33
CA ASN A 48 4.53 -8.95 -6.58
C ASN A 48 4.10 -7.49 -6.51
N ALA A 49 3.02 -7.17 -5.76
CA ALA A 49 2.66 -5.79 -5.46
C ALA A 49 3.82 -5.04 -4.76
N SER A 50 4.48 -5.67 -3.78
CA SER A 50 5.66 -5.09 -3.12
C SER A 50 6.81 -4.83 -4.08
N LYS A 51 7.08 -5.75 -5.02
CA LYS A 51 8.12 -5.58 -6.03
C LYS A 51 7.78 -4.42 -6.97
N LEU A 52 6.55 -4.40 -7.50
CA LEU A 52 6.07 -3.37 -8.42
C LEU A 52 6.16 -1.97 -7.79
N LEU A 53 5.68 -1.80 -6.56
CA LEU A 53 5.76 -0.52 -5.82
C LEU A 53 7.21 -0.08 -5.56
N SER A 54 8.14 -1.03 -5.41
CA SER A 54 9.57 -0.73 -5.25
C SER A 54 10.21 -0.19 -6.53
N HIS A 55 9.62 -0.48 -7.71
CA HIS A 55 10.11 -0.02 -9.02
C HIS A 55 9.47 1.29 -9.52
N ILE A 56 8.37 1.76 -8.92
CA ILE A 56 7.74 3.03 -9.28
C ILE A 56 8.54 4.18 -8.62
N PRO A 57 8.98 5.23 -9.33
CA PRO A 57 9.68 6.37 -8.74
C PRO A 57 8.79 7.19 -7.80
N MET A 58 9.35 7.78 -6.74
CA MET A 58 8.60 8.39 -5.62
C MET A 58 7.55 9.42 -6.05
N GLU A 59 7.86 10.17 -7.10
CA GLU A 59 7.08 11.25 -7.69
C GLU A 59 5.76 10.81 -8.36
N ASP A 60 5.70 9.59 -8.93
CA ASP A 60 4.50 9.08 -9.63
C ASP A 60 3.62 8.16 -8.76
N ARG A 61 4.04 7.87 -7.51
CA ARG A 61 3.41 6.84 -6.67
C ARG A 61 1.99 7.16 -6.22
N CYS A 62 1.69 8.43 -5.97
CA CYS A 62 0.33 8.86 -5.64
C CYS A 62 -0.59 8.76 -6.85
N GLU A 63 -0.09 9.05 -8.05
CA GLU A 63 -0.89 9.04 -9.28
C GLU A 63 -1.11 7.60 -9.78
N ALA A 64 -0.09 6.75 -9.76
CA ALA A 64 -0.22 5.34 -10.14
C ALA A 64 -1.18 4.54 -9.23
N ALA A 65 -1.33 4.91 -7.95
CA ALA A 65 -2.31 4.29 -7.05
C ALA A 65 -3.76 4.69 -7.35
N VAL A 66 -3.96 5.77 -8.12
CA VAL A 66 -5.26 6.28 -8.53
C VAL A 66 -5.54 5.90 -9.99
N THR A 67 -4.55 5.78 -10.87
CA THR A 67 -4.82 5.60 -12.32
C THR A 67 -4.93 4.14 -12.78
N ILE A 68 -4.63 3.14 -11.92
CA ILE A 68 -4.83 1.71 -12.26
C ILE A 68 -6.28 1.27 -11.95
N TYR A 69 -7.26 2.09 -12.32
CA TYR A 69 -8.67 1.69 -12.43
C TYR A 69 -9.21 1.99 -13.83
#